data_AF-A0A1I3CBE8-F1
#
_entry.id   AF-A0A1I3CBE8-F1
#
_cell.length_a   1.000
_cell.length_b   1.000
_cell.length_c   1.000
_cell.angle_alpha   90.00
_cell.angle_beta   90.00
_cell.angle_gamma   90.00
#
_symmetry.space_group_name_H-M   'P 1'
#
loop_
_entity.id
_entity.type
_entity.pdbx_description
1 polymer ?
#
loop_
_entity_poly.entity_id
_entity_poly.type
_entity_poly.pdbx_seq_one_letter_code
_entity_poly.pdbx_strand_id
1 'polypeptide(L)' 'MKKNARKIEIKGNSLVCPVCSADEFWERETLMNTAGATFLGFDWANKPAKNYICDNCGYVYWFLR' A
#
# COMPACT_ATOMS: atom_id res chain seq x y z
N MET A 1 -2.29 16.42 -0.63
CA MET A 1 -2.17 16.42 0.83
C MET A 1 -3.27 15.56 1.45
N LYS A 2 -2.98 14.27 1.66
CA LYS A 2 -3.87 13.41 2.44
C LYS A 2 -3.51 13.53 3.92
N LYS A 3 -4.51 13.61 4.79
CA LYS A 3 -4.39 14.05 6.20
C LYS A 3 -3.53 13.18 7.14
N ASN A 4 -2.78 12.18 6.66
CA ASN A 4 -2.00 11.26 7.50
C ASN A 4 -0.69 10.79 6.85
N ALA A 5 -0.07 11.61 6.00
CA ALA A 5 1.27 11.31 5.49
C ALA A 5 2.28 11.30 6.63
N ARG A 6 3.14 10.27 6.68
CA ARG A 6 4.17 10.10 7.71
C ARG A 6 5.36 9.32 7.15
N LYS A 7 6.49 9.42 7.83
CA LYS A 7 7.65 8.55 7.56
C LYS A 7 7.32 7.11 7.94
N ILE A 8 7.74 6.17 7.09
CA ILE A 8 7.47 4.74 7.26
C ILE A 8 8.79 4.00 7.42
N GLU A 9 8.82 3.06 8.35
CA GLU A 9 9.96 2.15 8.55
C GLU A 9 9.53 0.70 8.29
N ILE A 10 10.36 -0.05 7.56
CA ILE A 10 10.13 -1.45 7.23
C ILE A 10 11.37 -2.24 7.59
N LYS A 11 11.23 -3.13 8.59
CA LYS A 11 12.33 -3.96 9.11
C LYS A 11 13.58 -3.13 9.48
N GLY A 12 13.42 -1.98 10.13
CA GLY A 12 14.55 -1.11 10.49
C GLY A 12 14.98 -0.11 9.41
N ASN A 13 14.38 -0.15 8.20
CA ASN A 13 14.79 0.70 7.07
C ASN A 13 13.73 1.77 6.78
N SER A 14 14.15 3.04 6.69
CA SER A 14 13.27 4.12 6.26
C SER A 14 12.87 3.94 4.80
N LEU A 15 11.58 4.08 4.52
CA LEU A 15 11.03 4.03 3.19
C LEU A 15 11.30 5.35 2.46
N VAL A 16 11.83 5.29 1.24
CA VAL A 16 12.10 6.45 0.39
C VAL A 16 11.51 6.19 -0.98
N CYS A 17 10.83 7.18 -1.56
CA CYS A 17 10.18 7.03 -2.85
C CYS A 17 11.25 6.87 -3.95
N PRO A 18 11.20 5.81 -4.78
CA PRO A 18 12.22 5.57 -5.80
C PRO A 18 12.04 6.50 -7.01
N VAL A 19 10.92 7.22 -7.09
CA VAL A 19 10.57 8.12 -8.21
C VAL A 19 10.94 9.57 -7.92
N CYS A 20 10.73 10.05 -6.70
CA CYS A 20 10.90 11.47 -6.35
C CYS A 20 11.71 11.72 -5.06
N SER A 21 12.26 10.67 -4.45
CA SER A 21 13.08 10.73 -3.23
C SER A 21 12.40 11.28 -1.96
N ALA A 22 11.10 11.58 -2.00
CA ALA A 22 10.33 11.95 -0.80
C ALA A 22 10.18 10.77 0.16
N ASP A 23 10.03 11.06 1.45
CA ASP A 23 10.02 10.07 2.55
C ASP A 23 8.69 10.01 3.34
N GLU A 24 7.67 10.77 2.92
CA GLU A 24 6.35 10.76 3.52
C GLU A 24 5.33 9.98 2.68
N PHE A 25 4.59 9.09 3.36
CA PHE A 25 3.63 8.20 2.75
C PHE A 25 2.33 8.14 3.56
N TRP A 26 1.21 7.99 2.88
CA TRP A 26 -0.05 7.60 3.50
C TRP A 26 -0.32 6.12 3.28
N GLU A 27 -1.01 5.50 4.22
CA GLU A 27 -1.26 4.06 4.28
C GLU A 27 -2.68 3.72 3.81
N ARG A 28 -2.82 2.59 3.12
CA ARG A 28 -4.13 1.95 2.85
C ARG A 28 -3.97 0.45 2.74
N GLU A 29 -5.09 -0.26 2.78
CA GLU A 29 -5.18 -1.67 2.43
C GLU A 29 -6.01 -1.84 1.15
N THR A 30 -5.58 -2.72 0.26
CA THR A 30 -6.28 -3.04 -0.98
C THR A 30 -6.51 -4.54 -1.09
N LEU A 31 -7.75 -4.96 -1.38
CA LEU A 31 -8.07 -6.35 -1.69
C LEU A 31 -7.52 -6.70 -3.08
N MET A 32 -6.88 -7.88 -3.20
CA MET A 32 -6.23 -8.32 -4.46
C MET A 32 -7.09 -9.29 -5.28
N ASN A 33 -8.41 -9.16 -5.24
CA ASN A 33 -9.31 -10.02 -5.98
C ASN A 33 -9.31 -9.68 -7.48
N THR A 34 -9.25 -10.70 -8.33
CA THR A 34 -9.77 -10.63 -9.70
C THR A 34 -11.30 -10.56 -9.61
N ALA A 35 -11.94 -9.69 -10.39
CA ALA A 35 -13.39 -9.46 -10.36
C ALA A 35 -14.27 -10.74 -10.45
N GLY A 36 -13.76 -11.85 -10.97
CA GLY A 36 -14.47 -13.14 -11.03
C GLY A 36 -14.48 -13.98 -9.74
N ALA A 37 -13.62 -13.70 -8.75
CA ALA A 37 -13.51 -14.50 -7.52
C ALA A 37 -14.61 -14.17 -6.48
N THR A 38 -15.11 -12.92 -6.49
CA THR A 38 -16.22 -12.48 -5.63
C THR A 38 -17.55 -13.15 -6.01
N PHE A 39 -17.70 -13.63 -7.26
CA PHE A 39 -18.90 -14.35 -7.71
C PHE A 39 -18.99 -15.80 -7.22
N LEU A 40 -17.91 -16.39 -6.67
CA LEU A 40 -17.85 -17.80 -6.25
C LEU A 40 -17.77 -18.00 -4.73
N GLY A 41 -18.04 -16.96 -3.91
CA GLY A 41 -18.14 -17.10 -2.46
C GLY A 41 -16.80 -17.31 -1.72
N PHE A 42 -15.67 -17.03 -2.37
CA PHE A 42 -14.31 -17.16 -1.82
C PHE A 42 -13.77 -15.87 -1.18
N ASP A 43 -14.65 -15.02 -0.63
CA ASP A 43 -14.23 -13.76 0.01
C ASP A 43 -13.32 -13.98 1.24
N TRP A 44 -13.38 -15.17 1.85
CA TRP A 44 -12.59 -15.55 3.03
C TRP A 44 -11.13 -15.92 2.74
N ALA A 45 -10.75 -16.08 1.47
CA ALA A 45 -9.39 -16.48 1.07
C ALA A 45 -8.47 -15.28 0.73
N ASN A 46 -8.97 -14.04 0.84
CA ASN A 46 -8.25 -12.87 0.35
C ASN A 46 -7.30 -12.29 1.40
N LYS A 47 -6.00 -12.38 1.14
CA LYS A 47 -4.98 -11.63 1.88
C LYS A 47 -4.99 -10.16 1.41
N PRO A 48 -5.30 -9.18 2.28
CA PRO A 48 -5.20 -7.77 1.91
C PRO A 48 -3.75 -7.39 1.66
N ALA A 49 -3.50 -6.62 0.59
CA ALA A 49 -2.21 -6.00 0.36
C ALA A 49 -2.12 -4.71 1.15
N LYS A 50 -1.04 -4.54 1.92
CA LYS A 50 -0.73 -3.28 2.57
C LYS A 50 -0.04 -2.35 1.59
N ASN A 51 -0.48 -1.10 1.51
CA ASN A 51 0.07 -0.10 0.61
C ASN A 51 0.60 1.12 1.36
N TYR A 52 1.76 1.59 0.91
CA TYR A 52 2.30 2.90 1.29
C TYR A 52 2.44 3.75 0.04
N ILE A 53 1.80 4.92 0.04
CA ILE A 53 1.64 5.75 -1.14
C ILE A 53 2.29 7.09 -0.90
N CYS A 54 3.25 7.46 -1.75
CA CYS A 54 4.02 8.69 -1.62
C CYS A 54 3.08 9.91 -1.66
N ASP A 55 3.14 10.78 -0.65
CA ASP A 55 2.26 11.97 -0.62
C ASP A 55 2.66 13.02 -1.67
N ASN A 56 3.91 12.97 -2.17
CA ASN A 56 4.42 13.89 -3.19
C ASN A 56 4.03 13.50 -4.63
N CYS A 57 4.29 12.25 -5.05
CA CYS A 57 4.10 11.82 -6.45
C CYS A 57 3.10 10.67 -6.66
N GLY A 58 2.56 10.09 -5.59
CA GLY A 58 1.57 9.01 -5.67
C GLY A 58 2.13 7.62 -5.99
N TYR A 59 3.46 7.42 -6.07
CA TYR A 59 4.05 6.09 -6.20
C TYR A 59 3.58 5.16 -5.09
N VAL A 60 3.21 3.92 -5.44
CA VAL A 60 2.60 2.95 -4.53
C VAL A 60 3.55 1.78 -4.30
N TYR A 61 3.95 1.58 -3.05
CA TYR A 61 4.50 0.30 -2.62
C TYR A 61 3.38 -0.69 -2.28
N TRP A 62 3.56 -1.95 -2.66
CA TRP A 62 2.64 -3.06 -2.39
C TRP A 62 3.35 -4.10 -1.54
N PHE A 63 2.77 -4.45 -0.39
CA PHE A 63 3.27 -5.47 0.52
C PHE A 63 2.24 -6.56 0.69
N LEU A 64 2.58 -7.77 0.27
CA LEU A 64 1.81 -8.98 0.53
C LEU A 64 2.37 -9.65 1.78
N ARG A 65 1.50 -9.96 2.73
CA ARG A 65 1.84 -10.68 3.97
C ARG A 65 0.81 -11.79 4.18
#